data_AF-A0A7C9TS32-F1
#
_entry.id   AF-A0A7C9TS32-F1
#
_cell.length_a   1.000
_cell.length_b   1.000
_cell.length_c   1.000
_cell.angle_alpha   90.00
_cell.angle_beta   90.00
_cell.angle_gamma   90.00
#
_symmetry.space_group_name_H-M   'P 1'
#
loop_
_entity.id
_entity.type
_entity.pdbx_description
1 polymer ?
#
loop_
_entity_poly.entity_id
_entity_poly.type
_entity_poly.pdbx_seq_one_letter_code
_entity_poly.pdbx_strand_id
1 'polypeptide(L)'
;MNYLQVKEILLQTADDLADPGWDVETGQGLLDVEEAVERAKQTKGKTLTVSESPILSFTGKGRVTPSVRPASEGTETAIARRNNLAFYVNYLSLARYLLSSNTTKDSAS
;
A
#
# COMPACT_ATOMS: atom_id res chain seq x y z
N MET A 1 -18.73 23.91 -4.86
CA MET A 1 -17.96 23.04 -5.77
C MET A 1 -16.92 22.33 -4.94
N ASN A 2 -16.66 21.05 -5.20
CA ASN A 2 -15.62 20.30 -4.48
C ASN A 2 -14.37 20.09 -5.36
N TYR A 3 -13.28 19.63 -4.74
CA TYR A 3 -12.00 19.47 -5.43
C TYR A 3 -12.03 18.42 -6.56
N LEU A 4 -12.89 17.39 -6.49
CA LEU A 4 -13.04 16.42 -7.56
C LEU A 4 -13.64 17.07 -8.80
N GLN A 5 -14.65 17.92 -8.63
CA GLN A 5 -15.24 18.68 -9.73
C GLN A 5 -14.24 19.65 -10.35
N VAL A 6 -13.41 20.31 -9.53
CA VAL A 6 -12.33 21.18 -10.04
C VAL A 6 -11.36 20.36 -10.89
N LYS A 7 -10.88 19.23 -10.38
CA LYS A 7 -9.99 18.33 -11.13
C LYS A 7 -10.61 17.91 -12.46
N GLU A 8 -11.88 17.52 -12.45
CA GLU A 8 -12.58 17.05 -13.64
C GLU A 8 -12.75 18.15 -14.69
N ILE A 9 -13.08 19.38 -14.27
CA ILE A 9 -13.15 20.53 -15.18
C ILE A 9 -11.79 20.81 -15.81
N LEU A 10 -10.71 20.83 -15.03
CA LEU A 10 -9.36 21.07 -15.55
C LEU A 10 -8.96 20.03 -16.60
N LEU A 11 -9.33 18.75 -16.39
CA LEU A 11 -9.03 17.68 -17.34
C LEU A 11 -9.87 17.74 -18.61
N GLN A 12 -11.13 18.20 -18.52
CA GLN A 12 -12.06 18.30 -19.64
C GLN A 12 -11.86 19.56 -20.51
N THR A 13 -11.11 20.53 -20.00
CA THR A 13 -10.84 21.81 -20.67
C THR A 13 -9.41 21.92 -21.17
N ALA A 14 -8.58 20.92 -20.88
CA ALA A 14 -7.23 20.89 -21.42
C ALA A 14 -7.26 20.69 -22.94
N ASP A 15 -6.39 21.42 -23.63
CA ASP A 15 -6.15 21.29 -25.06
C ASP A 15 -5.16 20.16 -25.30
N ASP A 16 -5.63 19.12 -25.99
CA ASP A 16 -4.79 18.00 -26.37
C ASP A 16 -3.66 18.44 -27.32
N LEU A 17 -2.43 18.06 -27.01
CA LEU A 17 -1.23 18.48 -27.73
C LEU A 17 -0.64 17.40 -28.63
N ALA A 18 -0.97 16.12 -28.39
CA ALA A 18 -0.31 14.99 -29.02
C ALA A 18 -1.33 13.98 -29.56
N ASP A 19 -1.42 12.82 -28.91
CA ASP A 19 -2.35 11.78 -29.28
C ASP A 19 -3.71 12.00 -28.61
N PRO A 20 -4.83 11.77 -29.32
CA PRO A 20 -6.17 11.94 -28.78
C PRO A 20 -6.36 11.33 -27.38
N GLY A 21 -6.59 12.18 -26.39
CA GLY A 21 -6.87 11.80 -25.01
C GLY A 21 -5.66 11.92 -24.10
N TRP A 22 -5.51 10.94 -23.19
CA TRP A 22 -4.44 10.97 -22.20
C TRP A 22 -3.18 10.29 -22.72
N ASP A 23 -2.04 10.97 -22.64
CA ASP A 23 -0.72 10.41 -22.97
C ASP A 23 0.30 10.62 -21.83
N VAL A 24 1.44 9.92 -21.90
CA VAL A 24 2.44 9.93 -20.82
C VAL A 24 3.34 11.16 -20.85
N GLU A 25 3.49 11.79 -22.01
CA GLU A 25 4.33 12.96 -22.23
C GLU A 25 3.62 14.25 -21.81
N THR A 26 2.33 14.40 -22.11
CA THR A 26 1.55 15.64 -21.93
C THR A 26 0.35 15.50 -20.99
N GLY A 27 -0.02 14.28 -20.59
CA GLY A 27 -1.18 14.05 -19.74
C GLY A 27 -2.47 14.27 -20.52
N GLN A 28 -3.34 15.19 -20.07
CA GLN A 28 -4.52 15.61 -20.85
C GLN A 28 -4.23 16.76 -21.83
N GLY A 29 -2.97 17.17 -21.96
CA GLY A 29 -2.56 18.31 -22.76
C GLY A 29 -2.37 19.60 -21.95
N LEU A 30 -2.46 20.74 -22.64
CA LEU A 30 -2.22 22.07 -22.08
C LEU A 30 -3.42 22.57 -21.29
N LEU A 31 -3.18 23.11 -20.11
CA LEU A 31 -4.25 23.70 -19.29
C LEU A 31 -4.81 24.98 -19.93
N ASP A 32 -6.10 24.97 -20.29
CA ASP A 32 -6.87 26.17 -20.59
C ASP A 32 -7.57 26.70 -19.32
N VAL A 33 -6.99 27.74 -18.72
CA VAL A 33 -7.52 28.35 -17.49
C VAL A 33 -8.80 29.14 -17.76
N GLU A 34 -8.92 29.76 -18.94
CA GLU A 34 -10.06 30.61 -19.28
C GLU A 34 -11.32 29.74 -19.41
N GLU A 35 -11.25 28.71 -20.26
CA GLU A 35 -12.34 27.76 -20.46
C GLU A 35 -12.67 26.99 -19.17
N ALA A 36 -11.65 26.60 -18.38
CA ALA A 36 -11.87 25.99 -17.07
C ALA A 36 -12.68 26.88 -16.12
N VAL A 37 -12.37 28.17 -16.07
CA VAL A 37 -13.10 29.14 -15.22
C VAL A 37 -14.51 29.38 -15.74
N GLU A 38 -14.71 29.47 -17.05
CA GLU A 38 -16.04 29.60 -17.64
C GLU A 38 -16.91 28.38 -17.36
N ARG A 39 -16.38 27.18 -17.55
CA ARG A 39 -17.06 25.92 -17.24
C ARG A 39 -17.35 25.78 -15.74
N ALA A 40 -16.44 26.23 -14.89
CA ALA A 40 -16.63 26.26 -13.44
C ALA A 40 -17.79 27.17 -13.01
N LYS A 41 -17.97 28.34 -13.64
CA LYS A 41 -19.10 29.25 -13.36
C LYS A 41 -20.45 28.63 -13.71
N GLN A 42 -20.50 27.78 -14.73
CA GLN A 42 -21.71 27.10 -15.18
C GLN A 42 -22.00 25.79 -14.40
N THR A 43 -21.01 25.27 -13.68
CA THR A 43 -21.11 23.99 -12.99
C THR A 43 -21.74 24.13 -11.60
N LYS A 44 -22.84 23.41 -11.36
CA LYS A 44 -23.43 23.32 -10.01
C LYS A 44 -22.52 22.54 -9.07
N GLY A 45 -22.19 23.14 -7.93
CA GLY A 45 -21.38 22.49 -6.90
C GLY A 45 -22.08 21.26 -6.29
N LYS A 46 -21.32 20.19 -6.10
CA LYS A 46 -21.72 18.97 -5.38
C LYS A 46 -21.02 18.92 -4.02
N THR A 47 -21.74 18.52 -2.98
CA THR A 47 -21.14 18.23 -1.67
C THR A 47 -20.36 16.93 -1.75
N LEU A 48 -19.15 16.93 -1.22
CA LEU A 48 -18.32 15.74 -1.14
C LEU A 48 -18.70 14.96 0.12
N THR A 49 -19.33 13.81 -0.03
CA THR A 49 -19.53 12.85 1.06
C THR A 49 -18.34 11.89 1.09
N VAL A 50 -17.49 12.02 2.10
CA VAL A 50 -16.42 11.06 2.33
C VAL A 50 -17.05 9.87 3.04
N SER A 51 -17.04 8.70 2.41
CA SER A 51 -17.33 7.46 3.11
C SER A 51 -16.13 7.14 4.00
N GLU A 52 -16.33 7.18 5.32
CA GLU A 52 -15.30 6.74 6.26
C GLU A 52 -15.02 5.26 5.99
N SER A 53 -13.87 4.99 5.36
CA SER A 53 -13.36 3.63 5.29
C SER A 53 -12.91 3.24 6.69
N PRO A 54 -13.34 2.08 7.22
CA PRO A 54 -12.87 1.66 8.54
C PRO A 54 -11.35 1.53 8.49
N ILE A 55 -10.66 2.24 9.39
CA ILE A 55 -9.26 1.98 9.65
C ILE A 55 -9.20 0.60 10.29
N LEU A 56 -8.82 -0.41 9.51
CA LEU A 56 -8.56 -1.73 10.05
C LEU A 56 -7.29 -1.64 10.90
N SER A 57 -7.43 -1.84 12.20
CA SER A 57 -6.29 -1.93 13.11
C SER A 57 -5.37 -3.07 12.65
N PHE A 58 -4.15 -2.73 12.27
CA PHE A 58 -3.14 -3.72 11.96
C PHE A 58 -2.71 -4.40 13.26
N THR A 59 -3.01 -5.69 13.39
CA THR A 59 -2.73 -6.46 14.62
C THR A 59 -1.25 -6.80 14.80
N GLY A 60 -0.39 -6.48 13.82
CA GLY A 60 1.01 -6.89 13.81
C GLY A 60 1.24 -8.39 13.59
N LYS A 61 0.17 -9.17 13.40
CA LYS A 61 0.21 -10.63 13.24
C LYS A 61 -0.12 -11.01 11.80
N GLY A 62 0.63 -11.97 11.26
CA GLY A 62 0.41 -12.50 9.91
C GLY A 62 1.23 -11.82 8.82
N ARG A 63 1.12 -12.36 7.61
CA ARG A 63 1.81 -11.86 6.40
C ARG A 63 0.91 -10.88 5.68
N VAL A 64 1.38 -9.66 5.45
CA VAL A 64 0.68 -8.67 4.61
C VAL A 64 1.01 -8.96 3.16
N THR A 65 -0.01 -9.12 2.32
CA THR A 65 0.10 -9.19 0.86
C THR A 65 -0.29 -7.84 0.27
N PRO A 66 0.68 -7.02 -0.17
CA PRO A 66 0.39 -5.69 -0.71
C PRO A 66 -0.32 -5.80 -2.06
N SER A 67 -1.47 -5.13 -2.20
CA SER A 67 -2.31 -5.20 -3.41
C SER A 67 -1.81 -4.39 -4.60
N VAL A 68 -0.90 -3.43 -4.38
CA VAL A 68 -0.48 -2.45 -5.41
C VAL A 68 0.99 -2.61 -5.80
N ARG A 69 1.84 -3.05 -4.88
CA ARG A 69 3.29 -3.19 -5.12
C ARG A 69 3.77 -4.48 -4.47
N PRO A 70 4.02 -5.56 -5.24
CA PRO A 70 4.61 -6.76 -4.68
C PRO A 70 5.97 -6.41 -4.08
N ALA A 71 6.33 -7.10 -3.00
CA ALA A 71 7.65 -6.92 -2.41
C ALA A 71 8.73 -7.36 -3.42
N SER A 72 9.90 -6.72 -3.37
CA SER A 72 11.01 -7.13 -4.22
C SER A 72 11.47 -8.55 -3.84
N GLU A 73 12.11 -9.25 -4.78
CA GLU A 73 12.66 -10.59 -4.55
C GLU A 73 13.62 -10.65 -3.35
N GLY A 74 14.46 -9.63 -3.18
CA GLY A 74 15.34 -9.50 -2.01
C GLY A 74 14.56 -9.38 -0.70
N THR A 75 13.43 -8.65 -0.71
CA THR A 75 12.54 -8.54 0.45
C THR A 75 11.89 -9.89 0.77
N GLU A 76 11.42 -10.61 -0.25
CA GLU A 76 10.83 -11.94 -0.07
C GLU A 76 11.82 -12.96 0.48
N THR A 77 13.05 -12.94 -0.04
CA THR A 77 14.15 -13.78 0.44
C THR A 77 14.49 -13.48 1.90
N ALA A 78 14.55 -12.19 2.27
CA ALA A 78 14.81 -11.78 3.64
C ALA A 78 13.71 -12.24 4.60
N ILE A 79 12.44 -12.16 4.18
CA ILE A 79 11.29 -12.66 4.96
C ILE A 79 11.37 -14.17 5.15
N ALA A 80 11.65 -14.93 4.08
CA ALA A 80 11.79 -16.39 4.15
C ALA A 80 12.93 -16.80 5.09
N ARG A 81 14.09 -16.13 4.97
CA ARG A 81 15.26 -16.38 5.82
C ARG A 81 14.95 -16.14 7.31
N ARG A 82 14.29 -15.01 7.65
CA ARG A 82 13.90 -14.70 9.03
C ARG A 82 12.99 -15.79 9.62
N ASN A 83 12.00 -16.27 8.86
CA ASN A 83 11.07 -17.29 9.34
C ASN A 83 11.79 -18.64 9.60
N ASN A 84 12.74 -19.01 8.73
CA ASN A 84 13.55 -20.22 8.92
C ASN A 84 14.47 -20.11 10.16
N LEU A 85 15.10 -18.94 10.37
CA LEU A 85 15.89 -18.67 11.57
C LEU A 85 15.06 -18.76 12.85
N ALA A 86 13.86 -18.19 12.85
CA ALA A 86 12.96 -18.25 13.99
C ALA A 86 12.58 -19.71 14.35
N PHE A 87 12.34 -20.55 13.33
CA PHE A 87 12.09 -21.97 13.54
C PHE A 87 13.31 -22.70 14.12
N TYR A 88 14.49 -22.48 13.57
CA TYR A 88 15.73 -23.15 14.00
C TYR A 88 16.13 -22.77 15.43
N VAL A 89 16.01 -21.49 15.80
CA VAL A 89 16.29 -21.01 17.16
C VAL A 89 15.33 -21.66 18.18
N ASN A 90 14.06 -21.80 17.83
CA ASN A 90 13.07 -22.41 18.69
C ASN A 90 13.35 -23.91 18.89
N TYR A 91 13.74 -24.61 17.81
CA TYR A 91 14.12 -26.03 17.86
C TYR A 91 15.36 -26.26 18.74
N LEU A 92 16.41 -25.46 18.58
CA LEU A 92 17.61 -25.57 19.41
C LEU A 92 17.34 -25.26 20.89
N SER A 93 16.46 -24.30 21.18
CA SER A 93 16.04 -24.00 22.54
C SER A 93 15.36 -25.20 23.20
N LEU A 94 14.42 -25.83 22.48
CA LEU A 94 13.73 -27.04 22.95
C LEU A 94 14.71 -28.21 23.14
N ALA A 95 15.63 -28.44 22.19
CA ALA A 95 16.62 -29.49 22.30
C ALA A 95 17.51 -29.30 23.55
N ARG A 96 18.01 -28.08 23.79
CA ARG A 96 18.81 -27.77 24.99
C ARG A 96 18.04 -28.00 26.28
N TYR A 97 16.77 -27.60 26.32
CA TYR A 97 15.90 -27.82 27.47
C TYR A 97 15.73 -29.31 27.77
N LEU A 98 15.46 -30.13 26.74
CA LEU A 98 15.31 -31.57 26.89
C LEU A 98 16.61 -32.24 27.38
N LEU A 99 17.77 -31.87 26.82
CA LEU A 99 19.06 -32.38 27.28
C LEU A 99 19.33 -32.01 28.75
N SER A 100 19.08 -30.76 29.14
CA SER A 100 19.26 -30.29 30.53
C SER A 100 18.32 -30.98 31.52
N SER A 101 17.12 -31.38 31.09
CA SER A 101 16.13 -32.02 31.95
C SER A 101 16.40 -33.52 32.19
N ASN A 102 17.17 -34.16 31.31
CA ASN A 102 17.57 -35.56 31.47
C ASN A 102 18.84 -35.68 32.34
N THR A 103 19.80 -34.76 32.19
CA THR A 103 21.04 -34.80 33.00
C THR A 103 20.81 -34.57 34.49
N THR A 104 19.73 -33.88 34.89
CA THR A 104 19.38 -33.66 36.30
C THR A 104 18.68 -34.86 36.94
N LYS A 105 18.12 -35.78 36.15
CA LYS A 105 17.54 -37.03 36.64
C LYS A 105 18.61 -38.08 36.93
N ASP A 106 19.70 -38.09 36.16
CA ASP A 106 20.78 -39.08 36.31
C ASP A 106 21.77 -38.73 37.45
N SER A 107 21.79 -37.48 37.91
CA SER A 107 22.66 -37.02 39.03
C SER A 107 22.02 -37.13 40.42
N ALA A 108 20.82 -37.73 40.54
CA ALA A 108 20.08 -37.89 41.79
C ALA A 108 19.97 -39.36 42.26
N SER A 109 20.83 -40.26 41.74
CA SER A 109 20.84 -41.68 42.08
C SER A 109 22.08 -42.11 42.85
#